data_AF-A0A5P1DER6-F1
#
_entry.id   AF-A0A5P1DER6-F1
#
_cell.length_a   1.000
_cell.length_b   1.000
_cell.length_c   1.000
_cell.angle_alpha   90.00
_cell.angle_beta   90.00
_cell.angle_gamma   90.00
#
_symmetry.space_group_name_H-M   'P 1'
#
loop_
_entity.id
_entity.type
_entity.pdbx_description
1 polymer ?
#
loop_
_entity_poly.entity_id
_entity_poly.type
_entity_poly.pdbx_seq_one_letter_code
_entity_poly.pdbx_strand_id
1 'polypeptide(L)'
;MDVEQIIKIILALAAMAGIAKIIYEFSMGSRLRLKDDYRFAKEFLGDIEANPKLHHLVIERGYYAIAGTVSMKVSEIKYLISLSDAERRLKDYVLARRYVELVEASNKIDFRYKYKKHFSRVWRKALAILVYMVGCFLAFSPFLMIKSLGLEPKYLLLVLFTLPCFGFFAVDALRSFVKIARGEALVKEQQENSPLIFISKRP
;
A
#
# COMPACT_ATOMS: atom_id res chain seq x y z
N MET A 1 31.53 6.29 -18.35
CA MET A 1 30.88 5.04 -17.88
C MET A 1 30.83 4.10 -19.06
N ASP A 2 31.37 2.89 -18.90
CA ASP A 2 31.25 1.87 -19.94
C ASP A 2 29.80 1.39 -20.04
N VAL A 3 29.40 0.98 -21.25
CA VAL A 3 28.07 0.39 -21.51
C VAL A 3 27.81 -0.79 -20.56
N GLU A 4 28.85 -1.57 -20.23
CA GLU A 4 28.82 -2.66 -19.24
C GLU A 4 28.32 -2.18 -17.87
N GLN A 5 28.76 -1.02 -17.39
CA GLN A 5 28.37 -0.47 -16.10
C GLN A 5 26.91 0.00 -16.09
N ILE A 6 26.46 0.62 -17.19
CA ILE A 6 25.07 1.07 -17.35
C ILE A 6 24.13 -0.14 -17.30
N ILE A 7 24.46 -1.21 -18.02
CA ILE A 7 23.67 -2.46 -18.02
C ILE A 7 23.59 -3.05 -16.61
N LYS A 8 24.70 -3.10 -15.86
CA LYS A 8 24.71 -3.62 -14.48
C LYS A 8 23.81 -2.82 -13.55
N ILE A 9 23.81 -1.48 -13.67
CA ILE A 9 22.93 -0.62 -12.86
C ILE A 9 21.46 -0.90 -13.18
N ILE A 10 21.10 -1.00 -14.47
CA ILE A 10 19.72 -1.30 -14.89
C ILE A 10 19.27 -2.66 -14.36
N LEU A 11 20.13 -3.69 -14.47
CA LEU A 11 19.84 -5.03 -13.95
C LEU A 11 19.67 -5.04 -12.43
N ALA A 12 20.50 -4.31 -11.70
CA ALA A 12 20.39 -4.19 -10.24
C ALA A 12 19.05 -3.55 -9.81
N LEU A 13 18.64 -2.47 -10.48
CA LEU A 13 17.34 -1.83 -10.24
C LEU A 13 16.18 -2.78 -10.54
N ALA A 14 16.22 -3.46 -11.69
CA ALA A 14 15.20 -4.41 -12.10
C ALA A 14 15.07 -5.60 -11.12
N ALA A 15 16.20 -6.16 -10.68
CA ALA A 15 16.23 -7.24 -9.70
C ALA A 15 15.61 -6.79 -8.36
N MET A 16 15.94 -5.58 -7.90
CA MET A 16 15.36 -5.07 -6.66
C MET A 16 13.87 -4.76 -6.77
N ALA A 17 13.41 -4.24 -7.91
CA ALA A 17 11.98 -4.08 -8.17
C ALA A 17 11.24 -5.43 -8.14
N GLY A 18 11.83 -6.49 -8.70
CA GLY A 18 11.30 -7.85 -8.65
C GLY A 18 11.15 -8.38 -7.22
N ILE A 19 12.19 -8.23 -6.40
CA ILE A 19 12.15 -8.61 -4.98
C ILE A 19 11.08 -7.80 -4.24
N ALA A 20 11.02 -6.49 -4.46
CA ALA A 20 10.03 -5.63 -3.82
C ALA A 20 8.59 -6.05 -4.19
N LYS A 21 8.35 -6.47 -5.44
CA LYS A 21 7.05 -7.00 -5.89
C LYS A 21 6.68 -8.29 -5.14
N ILE A 22 7.61 -9.23 -5.00
CA ILE A 22 7.36 -10.48 -4.27
C ILE A 22 7.00 -10.19 -2.81
N ILE A 23 7.77 -9.32 -2.15
CA ILE A 23 7.51 -8.93 -0.76
C ILE A 23 6.18 -8.17 -0.64
N TYR A 24 5.78 -7.40 -1.67
CA TYR A 24 4.48 -6.75 -1.71
C TYR A 24 3.33 -7.76 -1.85
N GLU A 25 3.42 -8.69 -2.80
CA GLU A 25 2.39 -9.72 -3.02
C GLU A 25 2.22 -10.62 -1.80
N PHE A 26 3.31 -11.04 -1.16
CA PHE A 26 3.26 -11.85 0.05
C PHE A 26 2.63 -11.08 1.23
N SER A 27 2.91 -9.78 1.33
CA SER A 27 2.33 -8.92 2.35
C SER A 27 0.83 -8.65 2.16
N MET A 28 0.27 -8.87 0.97
CA MET A 28 -1.14 -8.58 0.67
C MET A 28 -2.11 -9.73 0.95
N GLY A 29 -1.63 -10.86 1.49
CA GLY A 29 -2.49 -11.96 1.99
C GLY A 29 -2.99 -12.91 0.89
N SER A 30 -3.07 -14.20 1.24
CA SER A 30 -3.31 -15.30 0.32
C SER A 30 -4.78 -15.37 -0.14
N ARG A 31 -4.98 -15.71 -1.42
CA ARG A 31 -6.31 -16.00 -2.02
C ARG A 31 -7.02 -17.22 -1.42
N LEU A 32 -6.44 -17.86 -0.40
CA LEU A 32 -6.84 -19.18 0.08
C LEU A 32 -8.18 -19.20 0.84
N ARG A 33 -8.73 -18.03 1.24
CA ARG A 33 -9.94 -17.93 2.08
C ARG A 33 -11.13 -17.22 1.44
N LEU A 34 -11.08 -16.90 0.15
CA LEU A 34 -12.12 -16.14 -0.55
C LEU A 34 -13.53 -16.71 -0.39
N LYS A 35 -13.67 -18.03 -0.31
CA LYS A 35 -14.97 -18.70 -0.11
C LYS A 35 -15.55 -18.45 1.29
N ASP A 36 -14.70 -18.50 2.32
CA ASP A 36 -15.09 -18.25 3.69
C ASP A 36 -15.39 -16.75 3.88
N ASP A 37 -14.57 -15.89 3.30
CA ASP A 37 -14.76 -14.43 3.30
C ASP A 37 -16.10 -14.04 2.66
N TYR A 38 -16.43 -14.66 1.51
CA TYR A 38 -17.73 -14.46 0.86
C TYR A 38 -18.90 -14.94 1.72
N ARG A 39 -18.81 -16.15 2.28
CA ARG A 39 -19.88 -16.71 3.13
C ARG A 39 -20.12 -15.81 4.34
N PHE A 40 -19.06 -15.41 5.02
CA PHE A 40 -19.12 -14.51 6.16
C PHE A 40 -19.73 -13.16 5.79
N ALA A 41 -19.26 -12.53 4.71
CA ALA A 41 -19.79 -11.24 4.27
C ALA A 41 -21.27 -11.32 3.93
N LYS A 42 -21.71 -12.39 3.25
CA LYS A 42 -23.12 -12.63 2.91
C LYS A 42 -23.99 -12.80 4.16
N GLU A 43 -23.56 -13.64 5.11
CA GLU A 43 -24.27 -13.89 6.36
C GLU A 43 -24.36 -12.59 7.19
N PHE A 44 -23.24 -11.90 7.41
CA PHE A 44 -23.20 -10.68 8.23
C PHE A 44 -24.00 -9.51 7.63
N LEU A 45 -23.88 -9.26 6.32
CA LEU A 45 -24.65 -8.19 5.67
C LEU A 45 -26.15 -8.53 5.67
N GLY A 46 -26.52 -9.79 5.44
CA GLY A 46 -27.90 -10.26 5.57
C GLY A 46 -28.46 -10.10 6.99
N ASP A 47 -27.65 -10.40 8.01
CA ASP A 47 -28.04 -10.23 9.41
C ASP A 47 -28.27 -8.76 9.78
N ILE A 48 -27.44 -7.84 9.27
CA ILE A 48 -27.63 -6.39 9.47
C ILE A 48 -28.95 -5.91 8.86
N GLU A 49 -29.29 -6.39 7.66
CA GLU A 49 -30.53 -6.01 6.97
C GLU A 49 -31.77 -6.61 7.65
N ALA A 50 -31.68 -7.85 8.12
CA ALA A 50 -32.79 -8.56 8.76
C ALA A 50 -33.05 -8.10 10.21
N ASN A 51 -32.01 -7.72 10.95
CA ASN A 51 -32.09 -7.42 12.38
C ASN A 51 -31.54 -6.02 12.73
N PRO A 52 -32.36 -4.95 12.63
CA PRO A 52 -31.94 -3.58 12.95
C PRO A 52 -31.51 -3.34 14.40
N LYS A 53 -31.78 -4.29 15.31
CA LYS A 53 -31.46 -4.24 16.75
C LYS A 53 -30.23 -5.07 17.14
N LEU A 54 -29.37 -5.42 16.18
CA LEU A 54 -28.09 -6.07 16.50
C LEU A 54 -27.26 -5.22 17.47
N HIS A 55 -26.65 -5.89 18.44
CA HIS A 55 -25.81 -5.23 19.43
C HIS A 55 -24.60 -4.56 18.76
N HIS A 56 -24.24 -3.34 19.18
CA HIS A 56 -23.17 -2.55 18.55
C HIS A 56 -21.85 -3.35 18.42
N LEU A 57 -21.53 -4.19 19.40
CA LEU A 57 -20.30 -4.98 19.42
C LEU A 57 -20.24 -5.99 18.26
N VAL A 58 -21.38 -6.62 17.94
CA VAL A 58 -21.47 -7.58 16.84
C VAL A 58 -21.26 -6.86 15.51
N ILE A 59 -21.87 -5.69 15.37
CA ILE A 59 -21.73 -4.83 14.19
C ILE A 59 -20.26 -4.44 13.99
N GLU A 60 -19.59 -3.93 15.04
CA GLU A 60 -18.19 -3.52 14.93
C GLU A 60 -17.27 -4.68 14.56
N ARG A 61 -17.42 -5.84 15.23
CA ARG A 61 -16.60 -7.02 14.98
C ARG A 61 -16.81 -7.57 13.58
N GLY A 62 -18.04 -7.57 13.08
CA GLY A 62 -18.31 -8.03 11.72
C GLY A 62 -17.69 -7.14 10.65
N TYR A 63 -17.72 -5.81 10.81
CA TYR A 63 -17.02 -4.91 9.90
C TYR A 63 -15.49 -5.09 9.94
N TYR A 64 -14.90 -5.29 11.13
CA TYR A 64 -13.47 -5.60 11.22
C TYR A 64 -13.09 -6.92 10.56
N ALA A 65 -13.97 -7.93 10.65
CA ALA A 65 -13.78 -9.20 10.00
C ALA A 65 -13.87 -9.07 8.47
N ILE A 66 -14.83 -8.32 7.93
CA ILE A 66 -14.87 -8.00 6.48
C ILE A 66 -13.61 -7.26 6.04
N ALA A 67 -13.16 -6.29 6.85
CA ALA A 67 -11.97 -5.52 6.52
C ALA A 67 -10.65 -6.28 6.68
N GLY A 68 -10.66 -7.42 7.35
CA GLY A 68 -9.46 -8.15 7.71
C GLY A 68 -8.51 -7.35 8.61
N THR A 69 -9.00 -6.28 9.26
CA THR A 69 -8.19 -5.40 10.10
C THR A 69 -9.04 -4.70 11.16
N VAL A 70 -8.50 -4.61 12.37
CA VAL A 70 -9.04 -3.79 13.47
C VAL A 70 -8.50 -2.37 13.46
N SER A 71 -7.57 -2.07 12.54
CA SER A 71 -6.88 -0.81 12.57
C SER A 71 -7.81 0.35 12.19
N MET A 72 -8.73 0.14 11.25
CA MET A 72 -9.64 1.14 10.66
C MET A 72 -10.86 1.43 11.54
N LYS A 73 -11.49 2.60 11.37
CA LYS A 73 -12.78 2.87 12.01
C LYS A 73 -13.91 2.18 11.24
N VAL A 74 -14.95 1.76 11.95
CA VAL A 74 -16.13 1.11 11.35
C VAL A 74 -16.85 2.03 10.35
N SER A 75 -16.88 3.35 10.58
CA SER A 75 -17.43 4.32 9.62
C SER A 75 -16.65 4.35 8.29
N GLU A 76 -15.32 4.23 8.34
CA GLU A 76 -14.46 4.14 7.14
C GLU A 76 -14.75 2.87 6.36
N ILE A 77 -14.87 1.74 7.06
CA ILE A 77 -15.16 0.44 6.45
C ILE A 77 -16.54 0.45 5.78
N LYS A 78 -17.58 0.95 6.49
CA LYS A 78 -18.94 1.11 5.94
C LYS A 78 -18.94 1.93 4.65
N TYR A 79 -18.24 3.05 4.67
CA TYR A 79 -18.13 3.92 3.49
C TYR A 79 -17.44 3.20 2.33
N LEU A 80 -16.29 2.56 2.56
CA LEU A 80 -15.52 1.87 1.52
C LEU A 80 -16.26 0.68 0.91
N ILE A 81 -17.04 -0.06 1.70
CA ILE A 81 -17.86 -1.18 1.21
C ILE A 81 -19.03 -0.68 0.34
N SER A 82 -19.51 0.55 0.57
CA SER A 82 -20.57 1.15 -0.24
C SER A 82 -20.11 1.65 -1.62
N LEU A 83 -18.79 1.73 -1.85
CA LEU A 83 -18.21 2.12 -3.13
C LEU A 83 -18.13 0.92 -4.09
N SER A 84 -18.08 1.21 -5.39
CA SER A 84 -17.74 0.19 -6.39
C SER A 84 -16.33 -0.35 -6.14
N ASP A 85 -16.13 -1.63 -6.44
CA ASP A 85 -14.88 -2.38 -6.17
C ASP A 85 -14.43 -2.34 -4.70
N ALA A 86 -15.37 -2.51 -3.77
CA ALA A 86 -15.16 -2.48 -2.31
C ALA A 86 -13.88 -3.19 -1.84
N GLU A 87 -13.59 -4.40 -2.32
CA GLU A 87 -12.39 -5.16 -1.93
C GLU A 87 -11.10 -4.40 -2.26
N ARG A 88 -10.99 -3.87 -3.48
CA ARG A 88 -9.83 -3.09 -3.92
C ARG A 88 -9.72 -1.80 -3.13
N ARG A 89 -10.84 -1.10 -2.91
CA ARG A 89 -10.90 0.17 -2.17
C ARG A 89 -10.45 -0.01 -0.72
N LEU A 90 -10.89 -1.09 -0.08
CA LEU A 90 -10.52 -1.42 1.29
C LEU A 90 -9.02 -1.69 1.41
N LYS A 91 -8.45 -2.49 0.50
CA LYS A 91 -7.00 -2.76 0.43
C LYS A 91 -6.20 -1.48 0.18
N ASP A 92 -6.60 -0.66 -0.79
CA ASP A 92 -5.92 0.58 -1.12
C ASP A 92 -6.00 1.60 0.04
N TYR A 93 -7.12 1.65 0.77
CA TYR A 93 -7.26 2.48 1.97
C TYR A 93 -6.34 2.02 3.10
N VAL A 94 -6.29 0.71 3.41
CA VAL A 94 -5.39 0.16 4.44
C VAL A 94 -3.94 0.56 4.16
N LEU A 95 -3.50 0.46 2.89
CA LEU A 95 -2.15 0.85 2.48
C LEU A 95 -1.92 2.36 2.59
N ALA A 96 -2.89 3.17 2.16
CA ALA A 96 -2.78 4.62 2.08
C ALA A 96 -3.18 5.35 3.36
N ARG A 97 -3.61 4.65 4.42
CA ARG A 97 -4.23 5.21 5.63
C ARG A 97 -3.45 6.32 6.35
N ARG A 98 -2.13 6.28 6.26
CA ARG A 98 -1.26 7.33 6.82
C ARG A 98 -1.38 8.66 6.06
N TYR A 99 -1.87 8.62 4.82
CA TYR A 99 -1.94 9.74 3.88
C TYR A 99 -3.36 10.24 3.66
N VAL A 100 -4.36 9.36 3.75
CA VAL A 100 -5.78 9.69 3.57
C VAL A 100 -6.56 9.61 4.87
N GLU A 101 -7.71 10.27 4.89
CA GLU A 101 -8.70 10.19 5.97
C GLU A 101 -10.11 10.37 5.41
N LEU A 102 -11.10 9.76 6.07
CA LEU A 102 -12.50 10.01 5.78
C LEU A 102 -12.92 11.35 6.40
N VAL A 103 -13.32 12.31 5.56
CA VAL A 103 -13.85 13.60 6.02
C VAL A 103 -15.34 13.45 6.28
N GLU A 104 -15.73 13.42 7.55
CA GLU A 104 -17.12 13.20 8.00
C GLU A 104 -18.09 14.25 7.44
N ALA A 105 -17.66 15.51 7.29
CA ALA A 105 -18.48 16.60 6.77
C ALA A 105 -18.91 16.40 5.30
N SER A 106 -18.03 15.82 4.47
CA SER A 106 -18.28 15.61 3.05
C SER A 106 -18.58 14.14 2.69
N ASN A 107 -18.48 13.24 3.67
CA ASN A 107 -18.58 11.79 3.51
C ASN A 107 -17.75 11.28 2.32
N LYS A 108 -16.50 11.72 2.26
CA LYS A 108 -15.55 11.46 1.16
C LYS A 108 -14.17 11.22 1.74
N ILE A 109 -13.41 10.32 1.13
CA ILE A 109 -11.99 10.14 1.45
C ILE A 109 -11.24 11.32 0.81
N ASP A 110 -10.48 12.04 1.63
CA ASP A 110 -9.59 13.10 1.19
C ASP A 110 -8.19 12.88 1.80
N PHE A 111 -7.22 13.65 1.34
CA PHE A 111 -5.89 13.67 1.93
C PHE A 111 -5.90 14.40 3.26
N ARG A 112 -5.13 13.88 4.22
CA ARG A 112 -4.84 14.60 5.46
C ARG A 112 -4.21 15.95 5.14
N TYR A 113 -4.39 16.94 6.02
CA TYR A 113 -3.90 18.31 5.83
C TYR A 113 -2.46 18.40 5.29
N LYS A 114 -1.54 17.60 5.85
CA LYS A 114 -0.12 17.52 5.42
C LYS A 114 0.08 17.13 3.95
N TYR A 115 -0.83 16.35 3.37
CA TYR A 115 -0.75 15.78 2.02
C TYR A 115 -1.78 16.37 1.03
N LYS A 116 -2.56 17.37 1.46
CA LYS A 116 -3.62 17.97 0.64
C LYS A 116 -3.08 18.63 -0.63
N LYS A 117 -1.95 19.35 -0.53
CA LYS A 117 -1.28 19.98 -1.68
C LYS A 117 -0.65 18.93 -2.59
N HIS A 118 -0.88 19.06 -3.91
CA HIS A 118 -0.28 18.20 -4.92
C HIS A 118 1.26 18.17 -4.82
N PHE A 119 1.89 19.34 -4.69
CA PHE A 119 3.34 19.47 -4.52
C PHE A 119 3.90 18.67 -3.33
N SER A 120 3.15 18.66 -2.22
CA SER A 120 3.50 17.92 -1.00
C SER A 120 3.60 16.41 -1.22
N ARG A 121 2.76 15.87 -2.13
CA ARG A 121 2.77 14.45 -2.50
C ARG A 121 3.86 14.16 -3.52
N VAL A 122 3.99 15.00 -4.55
CA VAL A 122 5.00 14.84 -5.60
C VAL A 122 6.41 14.85 -5.02
N TRP A 123 6.74 15.81 -4.14
CA TRP A 123 8.06 15.86 -3.52
C TRP A 123 8.39 14.61 -2.70
N ARG A 124 7.42 14.07 -1.95
CA ARG A 124 7.63 12.85 -1.17
C ARG A 124 7.75 11.60 -2.05
N LYS A 125 7.02 11.54 -3.16
CA LYS A 125 7.20 10.49 -4.17
C LYS A 125 8.60 10.58 -4.80
N ALA A 126 9.06 11.78 -5.14
CA ALA A 126 10.41 12.01 -5.67
C ALA A 126 11.49 11.61 -4.64
N LEU A 127 11.33 12.00 -3.38
CA LEU A 127 12.22 11.60 -2.29
C LEU A 127 12.26 10.07 -2.11
N ALA A 128 11.09 9.41 -2.15
CA ALA A 128 11.02 7.96 -2.05
C ALA A 128 11.74 7.25 -3.22
N ILE A 129 11.59 7.76 -4.45
CA ILE A 129 12.33 7.25 -5.61
C ILE A 129 13.84 7.50 -5.45
N LEU A 130 14.25 8.67 -4.98
CA LEU A 130 15.65 8.98 -4.76
C LEU A 130 16.28 8.05 -3.72
N VAL A 131 15.61 7.84 -2.58
CA VAL A 131 16.06 6.90 -1.54
C VAL A 131 16.11 5.47 -2.07
N TYR A 132 15.15 5.07 -2.91
CA TYR A 132 15.18 3.77 -3.58
C TYR A 132 16.41 3.62 -4.47
N MET A 133 16.70 4.62 -5.33
CA MET A 133 17.87 4.60 -6.21
C MET A 133 19.18 4.52 -5.45
N VAL A 134 19.33 5.34 -4.39
CA VAL A 134 20.52 5.34 -3.53
C VAL A 134 20.63 4.01 -2.78
N GLY A 135 19.52 3.49 -2.24
CA GLY A 135 19.48 2.21 -1.54
C GLY A 135 19.88 1.04 -2.45
N CYS A 136 19.39 1.01 -3.69
CA CYS A 136 19.82 0.02 -4.69
C CYS A 136 21.31 0.15 -5.01
N PHE A 137 21.81 1.36 -5.21
CA PHE A 137 23.24 1.57 -5.50
C PHE A 137 24.12 1.10 -4.35
N LEU A 138 23.74 1.39 -3.10
CA LEU A 138 24.46 0.95 -1.90
C LEU A 138 24.37 -0.58 -1.70
N ALA A 139 23.20 -1.18 -1.93
CA ALA A 139 23.00 -2.62 -1.82
C ALA A 139 23.86 -3.41 -2.82
N PHE A 140 24.00 -2.90 -4.05
CA PHE A 140 24.83 -3.51 -5.09
C PHE A 140 26.24 -2.93 -5.18
N SER A 141 26.61 -2.03 -4.26
CA SER A 141 27.91 -1.34 -4.29
C SER A 141 29.11 -2.29 -4.35
N PRO A 142 29.15 -3.44 -3.63
CA PRO A 142 30.30 -4.34 -3.73
C PRO A 142 30.44 -4.91 -5.13
N PHE A 143 29.34 -5.29 -5.78
CA PHE A 143 29.37 -5.81 -7.16
C PHE A 143 29.79 -4.77 -8.19
N LEU A 144 29.36 -3.52 -8.00
CA LEU A 144 29.64 -2.44 -8.95
C LEU A 144 31.08 -1.92 -8.84
N MET A 145 31.64 -1.87 -7.62
CA MET A 145 32.92 -1.20 -7.37
C MET A 145 34.15 -2.12 -7.34
N ILE A 146 33.98 -3.43 -7.20
CA ILE A 146 35.13 -4.37 -7.09
C ILE A 146 36.09 -4.27 -8.28
N LYS A 147 35.57 -4.27 -9.52
CA LYS A 147 36.40 -4.19 -10.73
C LYS A 147 37.01 -2.79 -10.91
N SER A 148 36.27 -1.73 -10.59
CA SER A 148 36.75 -0.35 -10.83
C SER A 148 37.81 0.11 -9.82
N LEU A 149 37.77 -0.42 -8.59
CA LEU A 149 38.70 -0.06 -7.52
C LEU A 149 39.87 -1.06 -7.39
N GLY A 150 39.94 -2.09 -8.25
CA GLY A 150 40.97 -3.12 -8.18
C GLY A 150 40.94 -3.92 -6.87
N LEU A 151 39.75 -4.05 -6.25
CA LEU A 151 39.60 -4.67 -4.94
C LEU A 151 39.66 -6.20 -5.06
N GLU A 152 40.27 -6.85 -4.07
CA GLU A 152 40.31 -8.30 -3.99
C GLU A 152 38.90 -8.93 -3.89
N PRO A 153 38.68 -10.13 -4.43
CA PRO A 153 37.36 -10.80 -4.40
C PRO A 153 36.77 -10.98 -2.99
N LYS A 154 37.60 -10.98 -1.94
CA LYS A 154 37.16 -11.08 -0.54
C LYS A 154 36.16 -10.00 -0.13
N TYR A 155 36.21 -8.82 -0.76
CA TYR A 155 35.26 -7.74 -0.49
C TYR A 155 33.83 -8.03 -0.99
N LEU A 156 33.62 -9.07 -1.80
CA LEU A 156 32.27 -9.56 -2.14
C LEU A 156 31.50 -10.03 -0.90
N LEU A 157 32.18 -10.45 0.17
CA LEU A 157 31.52 -10.86 1.41
C LEU A 157 30.71 -9.72 2.05
N LEU A 158 31.01 -8.46 1.73
CA LEU A 158 30.22 -7.30 2.18
C LEU A 158 28.79 -7.31 1.64
N VAL A 159 28.51 -8.06 0.57
CA VAL A 159 27.14 -8.25 0.03
C VAL A 159 26.21 -8.83 1.08
N LEU A 160 26.71 -9.72 1.94
CA LEU A 160 25.92 -10.35 3.02
C LEU A 160 25.35 -9.32 4.01
N PHE A 161 25.99 -8.16 4.14
CA PHE A 161 25.54 -7.08 5.03
C PHE A 161 24.85 -5.95 4.26
N THR A 162 25.42 -5.53 3.14
CA THR A 162 24.91 -4.41 2.34
C THR A 162 23.57 -4.73 1.71
N LEU A 163 23.35 -5.96 1.22
CA LEU A 163 22.11 -6.33 0.54
C LEU A 163 20.91 -6.39 1.50
N PRO A 164 20.97 -7.03 2.69
CA PRO A 164 19.85 -6.99 3.63
C PRO A 164 19.61 -5.59 4.19
N CYS A 165 20.65 -4.86 4.60
CA CYS A 165 20.50 -3.53 5.18
C CYS A 165 19.93 -2.53 4.17
N PHE A 166 20.64 -2.31 3.05
CA PHE A 166 20.24 -1.29 2.07
C PHE A 166 19.09 -1.76 1.18
N GLY A 167 18.99 -3.07 0.91
CA GLY A 167 17.84 -3.64 0.20
C GLY A 167 16.54 -3.47 0.96
N PHE A 168 16.55 -3.65 2.29
CA PHE A 168 15.37 -3.37 3.12
C PHE A 168 14.93 -1.91 3.01
N PHE A 169 15.86 -0.95 3.14
CA PHE A 169 15.57 0.47 2.97
C PHE A 169 15.04 0.82 1.58
N ALA A 170 15.60 0.21 0.52
CA ALA A 170 15.13 0.40 -0.85
C ALA A 170 13.68 -0.10 -1.01
N VAL A 171 13.38 -1.29 -0.50
CA VAL A 171 12.03 -1.87 -0.55
C VAL A 171 11.03 -1.02 0.26
N ASP A 172 11.41 -0.54 1.45
CA ASP A 172 10.55 0.33 2.26
C ASP A 172 10.27 1.69 1.59
N ALA A 173 11.29 2.28 0.95
CA ALA A 173 11.13 3.50 0.18
C ALA A 173 10.17 3.31 -0.99
N LEU A 174 10.30 2.21 -1.75
CA LEU A 174 9.39 1.89 -2.84
C LEU A 174 7.96 1.65 -2.34
N ARG A 175 7.79 0.94 -1.21
CA ARG A 175 6.48 0.77 -0.55
C ARG A 175 5.87 2.11 -0.17
N SER A 176 6.66 3.05 0.33
CA SER A 176 6.19 4.39 0.67
C SER A 176 5.69 5.17 -0.55
N PHE A 177 6.35 5.05 -1.70
CA PHE A 177 5.86 5.58 -2.97
C PHE A 177 4.51 4.95 -3.36
N VAL A 178 4.41 3.62 -3.31
CA VAL A 178 3.17 2.89 -3.66
C VAL A 178 2.01 3.33 -2.76
N LYS A 179 2.22 3.48 -1.45
CA LYS A 179 1.16 3.92 -0.51
C LYS A 179 0.60 5.31 -0.88
N ILE A 180 1.44 6.25 -1.30
CA ILE A 180 0.99 7.57 -1.74
C ILE A 180 0.21 7.47 -3.07
N ALA A 181 0.74 6.70 -4.02
CA ALA A 181 0.10 6.51 -5.33
C ALA A 181 -1.28 5.82 -5.20
N ARG A 182 -1.41 4.82 -4.33
CA ARG A 182 -2.70 4.18 -4.02
C ARG A 182 -3.69 5.14 -3.37
N GLY A 183 -3.23 6.02 -2.48
CA GLY A 183 -4.06 7.09 -1.92
C GLY A 183 -4.57 8.06 -3.00
N GLU A 184 -3.73 8.43 -3.97
CA GLU A 184 -4.13 9.25 -5.12
C GLU A 184 -5.15 8.56 -6.02
N ALA A 185 -4.95 7.28 -6.34
CA ALA A 185 -5.92 6.50 -7.08
C ALA A 185 -7.26 6.44 -6.34
N LEU A 186 -7.24 6.17 -5.03
CA LEU A 186 -8.44 6.05 -4.21
C LEU A 186 -9.29 7.33 -4.22
N VAL A 187 -8.65 8.49 -4.04
CA VAL A 187 -9.33 9.80 -4.03
C VAL A 187 -9.85 10.15 -5.44
N LYS A 188 -9.08 9.87 -6.49
CA LYS A 188 -9.46 10.16 -7.88
C LYS A 188 -10.65 9.30 -8.33
N GLU A 189 -10.55 7.98 -8.16
CA GLU A 189 -11.58 7.04 -8.62
C GLU A 189 -12.89 7.15 -7.82
N GLN A 190 -12.86 7.78 -6.63
CA GLN A 190 -14.07 8.12 -5.85
C GLN A 190 -14.82 9.33 -6.43
N GLN A 191 -14.12 10.24 -7.12
CA GLN A 191 -14.77 11.35 -7.83
C GLN A 191 -15.46 10.88 -9.11
N GLU A 192 -14.93 9.83 -9.73
CA GLU A 192 -15.44 9.24 -10.97
C GLU A 192 -16.62 8.29 -10.74
N ASN A 193 -16.67 7.62 -9.58
CA ASN A 193 -17.75 6.69 -9.22
C ASN A 193 -18.53 7.21 -8.01
N SER A 194 -19.72 7.75 -8.25
CA SER A 194 -20.66 8.09 -7.16
C SER A 194 -21.08 6.82 -6.40
N PRO A 195 -21.30 6.88 -5.07
CA PRO A 195 -21.70 5.71 -4.30
C PRO A 195 -23.00 5.10 -4.83
N LEU A 196 -23.04 3.76 -4.93
CA LEU A 196 -24.21 3.01 -5.40
C LEU A 196 -25.38 3.06 -4.39
N ILE A 197 -25.12 3.46 -3.15
CA ILE A 197 -26.12 3.54 -2.08
C ILE A 197 -26.09 4.94 -1.48
N PHE A 198 -27.07 5.77 -1.83
CA PHE A 198 -27.44 6.93 -1.04
C PHE A 198 -28.02 6.42 0.29
N ILE A 199 -27.25 6.49 1.37
CA ILE A 199 -27.83 6.39 2.71
C ILE A 199 -28.69 7.66 2.87
N SER A 200 -30.01 7.53 2.68
CA SER A 200 -30.93 8.61 3.00
C SER A 200 -30.77 8.92 4.49
N LYS A 201 -30.27 10.12 4.82
CA LYS A 201 -30.45 10.66 6.17
C LYS A 201 -31.95 10.72 6.41
N ARG A 202 -32.48 9.89 7.30
CA ARG A 202 -33.80 10.17 7.87
C ARG A 202 -33.67 11.35 8.83
N PRO A 203 -34.63 12.30 8.81
CA PRO A 203 -34.68 13.44 9.72
C PRO A 203 -34.81 13.01 11.19
#